data_AF-A0A1V4MVC4-F1
#
_entry.id   AF-A0A1V4MVC4-F1
#
_cell.length_a   1.000
_cell.length_b   1.000
_cell.length_c   1.000
_cell.angle_alpha   90.00
_cell.angle_beta   90.00
_cell.angle_gamma   90.00
#
_symmetry.space_group_name_H-M   'P 1'
#
loop_
_entity.id
_entity.type
_entity.pdbx_description
1 polymer ?
#
loop_
_entity_poly.entity_id
_entity_poly.type
_entity_poly.pdbx_seq_one_letter_code
_entity_poly.pdbx_strand_id
1 'polypeptide(L)'
;MGSSCAVNRVIYNESTTEEGLLARVVVLKTGEMMELVITMQETGGPIRERVFRVNWMPDHYEISDYNDDSRPDFRIVSTAGETHYFYSTAQGFVDI
;
A
#
# COMPACT_ATOMS: atom_id res chain seq x y z
N MET A 1 11.07 -23.72 25.72
CA MET A 1 9.82 -23.16 25.17
C MET A 1 10.21 -22.39 23.92
N GLY A 2 9.96 -22.95 22.74
CA GLY A 2 10.44 -22.37 21.48
C GLY A 2 9.68 -21.08 21.18
N SER A 3 10.41 -19.98 21.01
CA SER A 3 9.86 -18.75 20.46
C SER A 3 9.36 -19.06 19.05
N SER A 4 8.04 -19.14 18.88
CA SER A 4 7.42 -19.23 17.56
C SER A 4 7.66 -17.89 16.87
N CYS A 5 8.69 -17.81 16.03
CA CYS A 5 8.83 -16.69 15.10
C CYS A 5 7.53 -16.64 14.28
N ALA A 6 6.72 -15.60 14.47
CA ALA A 6 5.60 -15.35 13.59
C ALA A 6 6.15 -15.18 12.18
N VAL A 7 5.90 -16.14 11.30
CA VAL A 7 6.25 -16.02 9.89
C VAL A 7 5.20 -15.09 9.28
N ASN A 8 5.56 -13.83 9.06
CA ASN A 8 4.75 -12.91 8.29
C ASN A 8 4.67 -13.46 6.85
N ARG A 9 3.49 -13.96 6.46
CA ARG A 9 3.28 -14.51 5.12
C ARG A 9 2.82 -13.39 4.20
N VAL A 10 3.55 -13.15 3.11
CA VAL A 10 3.07 -12.31 2.00
C VAL A 10 1.85 -13.01 1.37
N ILE A 11 0.72 -12.31 1.34
CA ILE A 11 -0.56 -12.84 0.83
C ILE A 11 -1.13 -12.01 -0.33
N TYR A 12 -0.57 -10.82 -0.56
CA TYR A 12 -0.81 -9.98 -1.74
C TYR A 12 0.48 -9.24 -2.07
N ASN A 13 0.82 -9.10 -3.34
CA ASN A 13 2.01 -8.39 -3.79
C ASN A 13 1.83 -7.99 -5.26
N GLU A 14 1.34 -6.78 -5.46
CA GLU A 14 1.19 -6.18 -6.79
C GLU A 14 2.13 -4.99 -6.92
N SER A 15 2.67 -4.81 -8.12
CA SER A 15 3.54 -3.68 -8.45
C SER A 15 3.28 -3.20 -9.86
N THR A 16 3.28 -1.89 -10.03
CA THR A 16 3.08 -1.23 -11.32
C THR A 16 4.26 -0.30 -11.57
N THR A 17 4.66 -0.19 -12.84
CA THR A 17 5.68 0.77 -13.28
C THR A 17 5.15 1.51 -14.50
N GLU A 18 4.89 2.80 -14.33
CA GLU A 18 4.33 3.66 -15.37
C GLU A 18 5.03 5.01 -15.35
N GLU A 19 5.42 5.53 -16.52
CA GLU A 19 5.98 6.88 -16.69
C GLU A 19 7.08 7.29 -15.67
N GLY A 20 7.91 6.34 -15.25
CA GLY A 20 8.98 6.59 -14.27
C GLY A 20 8.54 6.57 -12.81
N LEU A 21 7.32 6.16 -12.53
CA LEU A 21 6.78 5.85 -11.20
C LEU A 21 6.80 4.33 -10.97
N LEU A 22 7.47 3.89 -9.91
CA LEU A 22 7.34 2.54 -9.36
C LEU A 22 6.39 2.59 -8.18
N ALA A 23 5.33 1.79 -8.21
CA ALA A 23 4.35 1.68 -7.14
C ALA A 23 4.17 0.21 -6.74
N ARG A 24 3.98 -0.04 -5.44
CA ARG A 24 3.82 -1.38 -4.89
C ARG A 24 2.81 -1.40 -3.76
N VAL A 25 1.98 -2.44 -3.75
CA VAL A 25 1.08 -2.77 -2.65
C VAL A 25 1.36 -4.20 -2.21
N VAL A 26 1.75 -4.39 -0.95
CA VAL A 26 2.03 -5.69 -0.35
C VAL A 26 1.15 -5.89 0.87
N VAL A 27 0.57 -7.08 1.03
CA VAL A 27 -0.12 -7.45 2.28
C VAL A 27 0.61 -8.59 2.95
N LEU A 28 0.89 -8.42 4.23
CA LEU A 28 1.44 -9.43 5.12
C LEU A 28 0.37 -9.90 6.09
N LYS A 29 0.21 -11.22 6.23
CA LYS A 29 -0.63 -11.81 7.26
C LYS A 29 0.11 -11.80 8.60
N THR A 30 -0.35 -10.99 9.56
CA THR A 30 0.27 -10.81 10.87
C THR A 30 -0.73 -11.08 12.02
N GLY A 31 -1.09 -12.34 12.22
CA GLY A 31 -2.08 -12.71 13.24
C GLY A 31 -3.52 -12.39 12.79
N GLU A 32 -4.28 -11.69 13.63
CA GLU A 32 -5.69 -11.35 13.38
C GLU A 32 -5.85 -10.17 12.41
N MET A 33 -4.96 -9.18 12.48
CA MET A 33 -4.89 -8.06 11.54
C MET A 33 -3.81 -8.32 10.48
N MET A 34 -3.92 -7.66 9.34
CA MET A 34 -2.92 -7.70 8.28
C MET A 34 -2.15 -6.38 8.23
N GLU A 35 -0.94 -6.41 7.70
CA GLU A 35 -0.15 -5.23 7.39
C GLU A 35 -0.18 -4.97 5.89
N LEU A 36 -0.75 -3.83 5.50
CA LEU A 36 -0.73 -3.30 4.14
C LEU A 36 0.47 -2.35 4.01
N VAL A 37 1.45 -2.72 3.20
CA VAL A 37 2.60 -1.88 2.86
C VAL A 37 2.33 -1.23 1.51
N ILE A 38 2.32 0.10 1.49
CA ILE A 38 2.23 0.90 0.27
C ILE A 38 3.57 1.57 0.06
N THR A 39 4.16 1.35 -1.11
CA THR A 39 5.45 1.92 -1.50
C THR A 39 5.31 2.62 -2.85
N MET A 40 5.94 3.79 -3.00
CA MET A 40 5.99 4.53 -4.25
C MET A 40 7.33 5.23 -4.40
N GLN A 41 7.87 5.23 -5.62
CA GLN A 41 9.11 5.90 -5.96
C GLN A 41 9.04 6.46 -7.38
N GLU A 42 9.22 7.77 -7.51
CA GLU A 42 9.50 8.42 -8.80
C GLU A 42 10.97 8.23 -9.19
N THR A 43 11.27 8.25 -10.49
CA THR A 43 12.63 8.05 -11.00
C THR A 43 13.58 9.11 -10.45
N GLY A 44 14.60 8.67 -9.72
CA GLY A 44 15.56 9.54 -9.03
C GLY A 44 15.01 10.22 -7.76
N GLY A 45 13.73 9.97 -7.41
CA GLY A 45 13.09 10.44 -6.19
C GLY A 45 13.30 9.49 -5.00
N PRO A 46 12.99 9.97 -3.78
CA PRO A 46 13.00 9.13 -2.60
C PRO A 46 11.89 8.07 -2.66
N ILE A 47 12.10 6.98 -1.94
CA ILE A 47 11.04 5.99 -1.69
C ILE A 47 10.11 6.57 -0.62
N ARG A 48 8.82 6.66 -0.96
CA ARG A 48 7.72 6.93 -0.02
C ARG A 48 7.11 5.58 0.37
N GLU A 49 7.11 5.25 1.65
CA GLU A 49 6.55 3.99 2.15
C GLU A 49 5.74 4.23 3.43
N ARG A 50 4.65 3.49 3.59
CA ARG A 50 3.95 3.40 4.87
C ARG A 50 3.28 2.04 5.05
N VAL A 51 3.17 1.64 6.32
CA VAL A 51 2.47 0.42 6.74
C VAL A 51 1.16 0.81 7.44
N PHE A 52 0.07 0.17 7.03
CA PHE A 52 -1.26 0.30 7.63
C PHE A 52 -1.71 -1.04 8.18
N ARG A 53 -2.42 -1.03 9.32
CA ARG A 53 -3.08 -2.23 9.84
C ARG A 53 -4.48 -2.30 9.28
N VAL A 54 -4.76 -3.35 8.51
CA VAL A 54 -6.03 -3.53 7.82
C VAL A 54 -6.65 -4.89 8.17
N ASN A 55 -7.97 -4.99 8.05
CA ASN A 55 -8.74 -6.23 8.23
C ASN A 55 -9.43 -6.67 6.92
N TRP A 56 -9.04 -6.10 5.80
CA TRP A 56 -9.57 -6.35 4.46
C TRP A 56 -8.44 -6.69 3.47
N MET A 57 -8.78 -7.36 2.36
CA MET A 57 -7.82 -7.76 1.33
C MET A 57 -7.99 -6.89 0.08
N PRO A 58 -6.91 -6.33 -0.49
CA PRO A 58 -6.95 -5.68 -1.79
C PRO A 58 -7.41 -6.63 -2.90
N ASP A 59 -8.19 -6.12 -3.83
CA ASP A 59 -8.48 -6.74 -5.12
C ASP A 59 -7.56 -6.13 -6.20
N HIS A 60 -7.69 -4.81 -6.40
CA HIS A 60 -6.86 -4.02 -7.30
C HIS A 60 -6.61 -2.62 -6.73
N TYR A 61 -5.67 -1.90 -7.35
CA TYR A 61 -5.40 -0.50 -7.01
C TYR A 61 -5.21 0.34 -8.27
N GLU A 62 -5.46 1.63 -8.13
CA GLU A 62 -5.27 2.66 -9.15
C GLU A 62 -4.43 3.80 -8.57
N ILE A 63 -3.70 4.48 -9.46
CA ILE A 63 -2.87 5.64 -9.11
C ILE A 63 -3.37 6.84 -9.90
N SER A 64 -3.66 7.92 -9.20
CA SER A 64 -4.05 9.22 -9.76
C SER A 64 -3.83 10.30 -8.71
N ASP A 65 -3.91 11.56 -9.09
CA ASP A 65 -4.10 12.65 -8.13
C ASP A 65 -5.57 12.64 -7.67
N TYR A 66 -5.84 12.15 -6.46
CA TYR A 66 -7.20 12.02 -5.93
C TYR A 66 -7.58 13.18 -5.01
N ASN A 67 -6.61 13.97 -4.55
CA ASN A 67 -6.81 15.09 -3.65
C ASN A 67 -6.45 16.47 -4.26
N ASP A 68 -6.15 16.52 -5.55
CA ASP A 68 -5.78 17.70 -6.34
C ASP A 68 -4.50 18.41 -5.84
N ASP A 69 -3.55 17.69 -5.24
CA ASP A 69 -2.29 18.24 -4.71
C ASP A 69 -1.08 18.10 -5.66
N SER A 70 -1.33 17.63 -6.88
CA SER A 70 -0.34 17.34 -7.92
C SER A 70 0.64 16.22 -7.56
N ARG A 71 0.27 15.33 -6.63
CA ARG A 71 1.02 14.11 -6.30
C ARG A 71 0.18 12.87 -6.62
N PRO A 72 0.82 11.79 -7.07
CA PRO A 72 0.13 10.52 -7.24
C PRO A 72 -0.25 9.91 -5.88
N ASP A 73 -1.52 9.58 -5.74
CA ASP A 73 -2.15 8.91 -4.61
C ASP A 73 -2.55 7.48 -4.97
N PHE A 74 -2.91 6.66 -3.98
CA PHE A 74 -3.52 5.35 -4.24
C PHE A 74 -5.02 5.37 -3.95
N ARG A 75 -5.78 4.73 -4.84
CA ARG A 75 -7.12 4.21 -4.57
C ARG A 75 -7.06 2.70 -4.59
N ILE A 76 -7.39 2.04 -3.49
CA ILE A 76 -7.40 0.58 -3.38
C ILE A 76 -8.84 0.10 -3.22
N VAL A 77 -9.27 -0.83 -4.07
CA VAL A 77 -10.56 -1.49 -3.94
C VAL A 77 -10.36 -2.84 -3.26
N SER A 78 -11.10 -3.11 -2.19
CA SER A 78 -11.05 -4.37 -1.47
C SER A 78 -11.83 -5.46 -2.21
N THR A 79 -11.54 -6.72 -1.91
CA THR A 79 -12.30 -7.88 -2.40
C THR A 79 -13.78 -7.88 -1.98
N ALA A 80 -14.16 -7.04 -1.00
CA ALA A 80 -15.56 -6.81 -0.60
C ALA A 80 -16.21 -5.65 -1.37
N GLY A 81 -15.48 -4.96 -2.25
CA GLY A 81 -15.95 -3.81 -3.02
C GLY A 81 -15.85 -2.46 -2.29
N GLU A 82 -15.19 -2.40 -1.13
CA GLU A 82 -14.93 -1.16 -0.40
C GLU A 82 -13.80 -0.39 -1.07
N THR A 83 -13.84 0.94 -1.05
CA THR A 83 -12.78 1.79 -1.62
C THR A 83 -12.05 2.51 -0.50
N HIS A 84 -10.73 2.44 -0.51
CA HIS A 84 -9.83 3.09 0.44
C HIS A 84 -8.88 4.02 -0.31
N TYR A 85 -8.68 5.24 0.20
CA TYR A 85 -7.79 6.23 -0.40
C TYR A 85 -6.57 6.45 0.48
N PHE A 86 -5.39 6.49 -0.15
CA PHE A 86 -4.13 6.77 0.53
C PHE A 86 -3.42 7.93 -0.16
N TYR A 87 -3.48 9.09 0.48
CA TYR A 87 -2.89 10.30 -0.08
C TYR A 87 -1.40 10.38 0.20
N SER A 88 -0.63 10.68 -0.83
CA SER A 88 0.82 10.83 -0.78
C SER A 88 1.19 12.13 -0.07
N THR A 89 2.23 12.07 0.74
CA THR A 89 2.78 13.21 1.47
C THR A 89 4.30 13.21 1.34
N ALA A 90 4.95 14.27 1.81
CA ALA A 90 6.42 14.29 1.87
C ALA A 90 7.01 13.21 2.81
N GLN A 91 6.19 12.60 3.67
CA GLN A 91 6.61 11.67 4.72
C GLN A 91 6.15 10.22 4.47
N GLY A 92 5.45 9.94 3.38
CA GLY A 92 4.80 8.65 3.12
C GLY A 92 3.36 8.84 2.70
N PHE A 93 2.42 8.10 3.30
CA PHE A 93 1.00 8.13 2.95
C PHE A 93 0.10 8.46 4.14
N VAL A 94 -1.13 8.92 3.92
CA VAL A 94 -2.18 9.00 4.96
C VAL A 94 -3.44 8.30 4.47
N ASP A 95 -4.08 7.54 5.35
CA ASP A 95 -5.37 6.85 5.11
C ASP A 95 -6.50 7.77 5.59
N ILE A 96 -7.59 7.88 4.80
CA ILE A 96 -8.69 8.86 5.01
C ILE A 96 -10.06 8.17 4.94
#